data_AF-A0A540KQ14-F1
#
_entry.id   AF-A0A540KQ14-F1
#
_cell.length_a   1.000
_cell.length_b   1.000
_cell.length_c   1.000
_cell.angle_alpha   90.00
_cell.angle_beta   90.00
_cell.angle_gamma   90.00
#
_symmetry.space_group_name_H-M   'P 1'
#
loop_
_entity.id
_entity.type
_entity.pdbx_description
1 polymer ?
#
loop_
_entity_poly.entity_id
_entity_poly.type
_entity_poly.pdbx_seq_one_letter_code
_entity_poly.pdbx_strand_id
1 'polypeptide(L)'
;MHNYIRVLEVSKRADDPFTGSRLLLDNPGNIHSISFIFKSLTSTYFDVFTFPPIILPGPIGILGFGAGSAARSILDLYPEVVVHGWELDPSVIGVGRESTLDSQRLRGNTQMGL
;
A
#
# COMPACT_ATOMS: atom_id res chain seq x y z
N MET A 1 -22.49 -3.66 1.76
CA MET A 1 -22.33 -3.00 0.45
C MET A 1 -20.84 -2.76 0.30
N HIS A 2 -20.17 -3.44 -0.63
CA HIS A 2 -18.71 -3.39 -0.80
C HIS A 2 -18.35 -2.35 -1.87
N ASN A 3 -17.25 -1.61 -1.72
CA ASN A 3 -16.83 -0.72 -2.81
C ASN A 3 -16.35 -1.54 -3.99
N TYR A 4 -16.69 -1.08 -5.19
CA TYR A 4 -16.07 -1.58 -6.39
C TYR A 4 -14.65 -1.01 -6.49
N ILE A 5 -13.67 -1.89 -6.31
CA ILE A 5 -12.24 -1.56 -6.38
C ILE A 5 -11.69 -1.95 -7.73
N ARG A 6 -10.88 -1.08 -8.33
CA ARG A 6 -10.19 -1.30 -9.60
C ARG A 6 -8.71 -0.94 -9.52
N VAL A 7 -7.90 -1.59 -10.34
CA VAL A 7 -6.50 -1.25 -10.55
C VAL A 7 -6.36 -0.51 -11.88
N LEU A 8 -5.74 0.67 -11.84
CA LEU A 8 -5.39 1.46 -13.02
C LEU A 8 -3.88 1.52 -13.15
N GLU A 9 -3.33 1.11 -14.30
CA GLU A 9 -1.93 1.33 -14.61
C GLU A 9 -1.76 2.66 -15.36
N VAL A 10 -0.94 3.55 -14.81
CA VAL A 10 -0.64 4.83 -15.46
C VAL A 10 0.51 4.64 -16.42
N SER A 11 0.31 5.00 -17.69
CA SER A 11 1.32 4.89 -18.73
C SER A 11 2.63 5.57 -18.34
N LYS A 12 3.78 4.96 -18.68
CA LYS A 12 5.10 5.57 -18.52
C LYS A 12 5.34 6.79 -19.44
N ARG A 13 4.45 7.02 -20.40
CA ARG A 13 4.48 8.15 -21.33
C ARG A 13 3.46 9.23 -20.99
N ALA A 14 2.71 9.05 -19.89
CA ALA A 14 1.79 10.08 -19.43
C ALA A 14 2.57 11.31 -18.95
N ASP A 15 1.98 12.48 -19.09
CA ASP A 15 2.42 13.70 -18.41
C ASP A 15 1.60 13.85 -17.12
N ASP A 16 1.85 12.94 -16.17
CA ASP A 16 1.09 12.81 -14.92
C ASP A 16 2.03 12.49 -13.74
N PRO A 17 1.80 13.01 -12.52
CA PRO A 17 2.63 12.71 -11.35
C PRO A 17 2.75 11.21 -11.03
N PHE A 18 1.77 10.41 -11.41
CA PHE A 18 1.70 8.97 -11.17
C PHE A 18 2.21 8.12 -12.33
N THR A 19 2.93 8.72 -13.29
CA THR A 19 3.52 8.04 -14.45
C THR A 19 4.26 6.75 -14.07
N GLY A 20 3.82 5.63 -14.67
CA GLY A 20 4.40 4.30 -14.43
C GLY A 20 4.00 3.64 -13.12
N SER A 21 2.98 4.15 -12.42
CA SER A 21 2.43 3.54 -11.21
C SER A 21 1.23 2.64 -11.49
N ARG A 22 0.84 1.88 -10.47
CA ARG A 22 -0.48 1.25 -10.35
C ARG A 22 -1.25 1.96 -9.25
N LEU A 23 -2.49 2.32 -9.54
CA LEU A 23 -3.41 2.98 -8.62
C LEU A 23 -4.54 2.02 -8.27
N LEU A 24 -4.80 1.82 -6.97
CA LEU A 24 -5.97 1.12 -6.47
C LEU A 24 -7.03 2.17 -6.12
N LEU A 25 -8.16 2.11 -6.83
CA LEU A 25 -9.20 3.14 -6.79
C LEU A 25 -10.56 2.55 -6.48
N ASP A 26 -11.40 3.30 -5.78
CA ASP A 26 -12.83 2.99 -5.68
C ASP A 26 -13.65 3.58 -6.84
N ASN A 27 -14.98 3.39 -6.80
CA ASN A 27 -15.88 3.87 -7.83
C ASN A 27 -15.89 5.41 -7.96
N PRO A 28 -16.00 6.19 -6.86
CA PRO A 28 -15.78 7.64 -6.89
C PRO A 28 -14.41 8.09 -7.43
N GLY A 29 -13.40 7.21 -7.40
CA GLY A 29 -12.05 7.49 -7.88
C GLY A 29 -11.07 7.89 -6.77
N ASN A 30 -11.40 7.65 -5.50
CA ASN A 30 -10.45 7.85 -4.42
C ASN A 30 -9.30 6.85 -4.54
N ILE A 31 -8.06 7.33 -4.37
CA ILE A 31 -6.87 6.49 -4.36
C ILE A 31 -6.69 5.89 -2.97
N HIS A 32 -6.75 4.57 -2.89
CA HIS A 32 -6.50 3.78 -1.68
C HIS A 32 -5.05 3.29 -1.61
N SER A 33 -4.38 3.15 -2.77
CA SER A 33 -2.96 2.80 -2.83
C SER A 33 -2.33 3.18 -4.17
N ILE A 34 -1.04 3.51 -4.11
CA ILE A 34 -0.13 3.77 -5.23
C ILE A 34 1.07 2.83 -5.12
N SER A 35 1.40 2.11 -6.19
CA SER A 35 2.61 1.28 -6.23
C SER A 35 3.44 1.59 -7.47
N PHE A 36 4.76 1.72 -7.27
CA PHE A 36 5.73 1.79 -8.35
C PHE A 36 6.61 0.54 -8.35
N ILE A 37 7.04 0.09 -9.52
CA ILE A 37 7.88 -1.11 -9.62
C ILE A 37 9.27 -0.88 -8.99
N PHE A 38 9.86 0.30 -9.21
CA PHE A 38 11.24 0.61 -8.81
C PHE A 38 11.37 1.73 -7.78
N LYS A 39 10.26 2.13 -7.14
CA LYS A 39 10.25 3.13 -6.08
C LYS A 39 9.44 2.58 -4.90
N SER A 40 9.98 2.75 -3.69
CA SER A 40 9.26 2.44 -2.46
C SER A 40 8.29 3.58 -2.11
N LEU A 41 8.79 4.81 -2.10
CA LEU A 41 7.99 6.00 -1.79
C LEU A 41 7.15 6.47 -2.98
N THR A 42 6.03 7.12 -2.65
CA THR A 42 4.99 7.53 -3.61
C THR A 42 5.03 9.02 -3.93
N SER A 43 5.78 9.83 -3.16
CA SER A 43 5.75 11.29 -3.18
C SER A 43 4.36 11.87 -2.91
N THR A 44 3.59 11.20 -2.05
CA THR A 44 2.25 11.63 -1.64
C THR A 44 2.09 11.53 -0.12
N TYR A 45 0.88 11.82 0.38
CA TYR A 45 0.57 11.73 1.80
C TYR A 45 0.80 10.33 2.39
N PHE A 46 0.77 9.25 1.58
CA PHE A 46 1.08 7.90 2.06
C PHE A 46 2.49 7.79 2.65
N ASP A 47 3.43 8.60 2.17
CA ASP A 47 4.81 8.61 2.66
C ASP A 47 4.90 9.17 4.08
N VAL A 48 4.00 10.08 4.47
CA VAL A 48 3.94 10.60 5.85
C VAL A 48 3.67 9.47 6.85
N PHE A 49 2.81 8.52 6.47
CA PHE A 49 2.49 7.35 7.28
C PHE A 49 3.56 6.25 7.22
N THR A 50 4.56 6.39 6.36
CA THR A 50 5.67 5.44 6.23
C THR A 50 6.75 5.66 7.29
N PHE A 51 6.87 6.88 7.82
CA PHE A 51 7.92 7.26 8.77
C PHE A 51 7.32 7.45 10.17
N PRO A 52 7.10 6.36 10.94
CA PRO A 52 6.70 6.51 12.32
C PRO A 52 7.78 7.30 13.08
N PRO A 53 7.40 8.27 13.93
CA PRO A 53 8.34 9.14 14.62
C PRO A 53 9.32 8.39 15.53
N ILE A 54 8.98 7.17 15.94
CA ILE A 54 9.85 6.25 16.66
C ILE A 54 9.54 4.83 16.17
N ILE A 55 10.55 4.11 15.67
CA ILE A 55 10.43 2.67 15.42
C ILE A 55 10.80 1.94 16.70
N LEU A 56 9.77 1.51 17.41
CA LEU A 56 9.94 0.64 18.56
C LEU A 56 10.19 -0.79 18.09
N PRO A 57 10.98 -1.59 18.81
CA PRO A 57 11.11 -3.01 18.55
C PRO A 57 9.73 -3.70 18.61
N GLY A 58 9.40 -4.49 17.59
CA GLY A 58 8.19 -5.30 17.55
C GLY A 58 7.26 -5.00 16.37
N PRO A 59 6.05 -5.59 16.36
CA PRO A 59 5.10 -5.42 15.27
C PRO A 59 4.53 -3.99 15.20
N ILE A 60 4.36 -3.48 13.98
CA ILE A 60 3.74 -2.18 13.69
C ILE A 60 2.31 -2.43 13.21
N GLY A 61 1.34 -1.83 13.91
CA GLY A 61 -0.05 -1.84 13.48
C GLY A 61 -0.36 -0.68 12.52
N ILE A 62 -1.04 -0.97 11.41
CA ILE A 62 -1.56 0.02 10.46
C ILE A 62 -3.07 -0.15 10.35
N LEU A 63 -3.82 0.89 10.70
CA LEU A 63 -5.28 0.92 10.57
C LEU A 63 -5.66 1.71 9.31
N GLY A 64 -6.51 1.14 8.46
CA GLY A 64 -6.78 1.59 7.09
C GLY A 64 -5.76 1.02 6.10
N PHE A 65 -4.62 1.70 5.93
CA PHE A 65 -3.63 1.45 4.86
C PHE A 65 -2.86 0.10 4.91
N GLY A 66 -3.37 -0.91 5.61
CA GLY A 66 -2.71 -2.19 5.82
C GLY A 66 -2.36 -2.96 4.55
N ALA A 67 -3.19 -2.85 3.50
CA ALA A 67 -2.95 -3.46 2.19
C ALA A 67 -2.23 -2.55 1.20
N GLY A 68 -1.86 -1.35 1.64
CA GLY A 68 -1.59 -0.20 0.78
C GLY A 68 -0.13 0.23 0.78
N SER A 69 0.08 1.44 0.27
CA SER A 69 1.41 2.00 -0.01
C SER A 69 2.24 2.19 1.25
N ALA A 70 1.63 2.64 2.35
CA ALA A 70 2.34 2.85 3.60
C ALA A 70 2.91 1.54 4.16
N ALA A 71 2.11 0.46 4.20
CA ALA A 71 2.56 -0.86 4.65
C ALA A 71 3.73 -1.39 3.82
N ARG A 72 3.62 -1.29 2.49
CA ARG A 72 4.69 -1.66 1.56
C ARG A 72 5.97 -0.86 1.83
N SER A 73 5.87 0.46 1.89
CA SER A 73 7.02 1.33 2.08
C SER A 73 7.71 1.11 3.42
N ILE A 74 6.95 0.86 4.49
CA ILE A 74 7.51 0.51 5.81
C ILE A 74 8.36 -0.75 5.71
N LEU A 75 7.85 -1.79 5.07
CA LEU A 75 8.56 -3.06 4.93
C LEU A 75 9.74 -2.98 3.94
N ASP A 76 9.68 -2.09 2.94
CA ASP A 76 10.81 -1.82 2.04
C ASP A 76 11.95 -1.09 2.77
N LEU A 77 11.62 -0.16 3.69
CA LEU A 77 12.59 0.66 4.41
C LEU A 77 13.12 -0.01 5.69
N TYR A 78 12.26 -0.77 6.37
CA TYR A 78 12.53 -1.44 7.64
C TYR A 78 12.23 -2.94 7.49
N PRO A 79 13.01 -3.67 6.69
CA PRO A 79 12.73 -5.06 6.32
C PRO A 79 12.67 -6.04 7.51
N GLU A 80 13.19 -5.64 8.67
CA GLU A 80 13.16 -6.39 9.92
C GLU A 80 11.82 -6.31 10.67
N VAL A 81 10.95 -5.35 10.35
CA VAL A 81 9.70 -5.15 11.08
C VAL A 81 8.62 -6.09 10.58
N VAL A 82 7.67 -6.40 11.47
CA VAL A 82 6.44 -7.10 11.14
C VAL A 82 5.33 -6.06 11.07
N VAL A 83 4.54 -6.04 9.99
CA VAL A 83 3.42 -5.11 9.83
C VAL A 83 2.11 -5.86 9.96
N HIS A 84 1.24 -5.39 10.85
CA HIS A 84 -0.13 -5.87 10.99
C HIS A 84 -1.09 -4.82 10.42
N GLY A 85 -1.74 -5.14 9.31
CA GLY A 85 -2.68 -4.26 8.64
C GLY A 85 -4.13 -4.58 8.99
N TRP A 86 -4.95 -3.58 9.29
CA TRP A 86 -6.41 -3.70 9.34
C TRP A 86 -7.02 -2.76 8.33
N GLU A 87 -7.87 -3.28 7.47
CA GLU A 87 -8.62 -2.50 6.47
C GLU A 87 -10.09 -2.92 6.56
N LEU A 88 -10.97 -1.92 6.63
CA LEU A 88 -12.40 -2.14 6.82
C LEU A 88 -13.05 -2.67 5.54
N ASP A 89 -12.54 -2.29 4.37
CA ASP A 89 -13.06 -2.78 3.10
C ASP A 89 -12.33 -4.06 2.64
N PRO A 90 -12.98 -5.24 2.73
CA PRO A 90 -12.36 -6.48 2.29
C PRO A 90 -12.00 -6.49 0.80
N SER A 91 -12.65 -5.64 -0.02
CA SER A 91 -12.35 -5.51 -1.44
C SER A 91 -10.99 -4.83 -1.67
N VAL A 92 -10.63 -3.86 -0.81
CA VAL A 92 -9.32 -3.21 -0.83
C VAL A 92 -8.24 -4.21 -0.40
N ILE A 93 -8.50 -5.04 0.62
CA ILE A 93 -7.59 -6.11 1.04
C ILE A 93 -7.31 -7.09 -0.10
N GLY A 94 -8.38 -7.57 -0.76
CA GLY A 94 -8.28 -8.56 -1.83
C GLY A 94 -7.42 -8.06 -2.98
N VAL A 95 -7.72 -6.87 -3.49
CA VAL A 95 -7.01 -6.30 -4.64
C VAL A 95 -5.62 -5.77 -4.25
N GLY A 96 -5.48 -5.12 -3.08
CA GLY A 96 -4.23 -4.51 -2.63
C GLY A 96 -3.10 -5.51 -2.41
N ARG A 97 -3.43 -6.72 -1.93
CA ARG A 97 -2.46 -7.81 -1.79
C ARG A 97 -1.81 -8.21 -3.12
N GLU A 98 -2.60 -8.25 -4.19
CA GLU A 98 -2.15 -8.64 -5.51
C GLU A 98 -1.48 -7.48 -6.26
N SER A 99 -1.93 -6.24 -6.06
CA SER A 99 -1.44 -5.09 -6.83
C SER A 99 -0.29 -4.33 -6.19
N THR A 100 -0.23 -4.32 -4.85
CA THR A 100 0.65 -3.45 -4.07
C THR A 100 1.69 -4.24 -3.27
N LEU A 101 1.30 -5.37 -2.67
CA LEU A 101 2.17 -6.17 -1.80
C LEU A 101 2.84 -7.37 -2.50
N ASP A 102 2.76 -7.47 -3.83
CA ASP A 102 3.12 -8.68 -4.59
C ASP A 102 4.63 -8.96 -4.73
N SER A 103 5.48 -8.30 -3.93
CA SER A 103 6.86 -8.77 -3.81
C SER A 103 6.89 -9.96 -2.83
N GLN A 104 7.45 -11.11 -3.25
CA GLN A 104 7.58 -12.32 -2.40
C GLN A 104 8.21 -12.03 -1.03
N ARG A 105 8.93 -10.91 -0.91
CA ARG A 105 9.58 -10.39 0.29
C ARG A 105 8.60 -9.91 1.37
N LEU A 106 7.43 -9.39 1.00
CA LEU A 106 6.45 -8.80 1.92
C LEU A 106 5.50 -9.83 2.55
N ARG A 107 5.38 -11.01 1.92
CA ARG A 107 4.44 -12.06 2.34
C ARG A 107 4.79 -12.70 3.69
N GLY A 108 6.08 -12.69 4.09
CA GLY A 108 6.55 -13.28 5.35
C GLY A 108 6.32 -12.40 6.58
N ASN A 109 6.30 -11.07 6.39
CA ASN A 109 6.28 -10.10 7.50
C ASN A 109 4.95 -9.33 7.62
N THR A 110 3.91 -9.76 6.90
CA THR A 110 2.61 -9.07 6.91
C THR A 110 1.51 -10.01 7.41
N GLN A 111 0.77 -9.57 8.43
CA GLN A 111 -0.53 -10.16 8.78
C GLN A 111 -1.61 -9.13 8.51
N MET A 112 -2.74 -9.52 7.91
CA MET A 112 -3.89 -8.61 7.80
C MET A 112 -5.15 -9.17 8.42
N GLY A 113 -5.76 -8.36 9.27
CA GLY A 113 -7.06 -8.61 9.87
C GLY A 113 -8.18 -7.87 9.13
N LEU A 114 -9.40 -8.34 9.34
CA LEU A 114 -10.64 -7.60 9.09
C LEU A 114 -11.02 -6.81 10.34
#